data_AF-A0A4V1LSI3-F1
#
_entry.id   AF-A0A4V1LSI3-F1
#
_cell.length_a   1.000
_cell.length_b   1.000
_cell.length_c   1.000
_cell.angle_alpha   90.00
_cell.angle_beta   90.00
_cell.angle_gamma   90.00
#
_symmetry.space_group_name_H-M   'P 1'
#
loop_
_entity.id
_entity.type
_entity.pdbx_description
1 polymer ?
#
loop_
_entity_poly.entity_id
_entity_poly.type
_entity_poly.pdbx_seq_one_letter_code
_entity_poly.pdbx_strand_id
1 'polypeptide(L)'
;MMRRFHSLSALLLCLVGLTSCAEKGVKPTDVDGGVEGLASWEVQQDSISFTARSTGCSSDASFKIYIDKADKNVIDLTIVRVKPDFCRRMPFWQSFTLTIPESIRGKELKISNPIVEDDEPINRS
;
A
#
# COMPACT_ATOMS: atom_id res chain seq x y z
N MET A 1 -25.43 -20.13 67.02
CA MET A 1 -26.22 -18.88 66.98
C MET A 1 -25.56 -17.92 65.99
N MET A 2 -26.28 -17.54 64.93
CA MET A 2 -25.87 -16.56 63.91
C MET A 2 -26.15 -15.12 64.38
N ARG A 3 -25.26 -14.17 64.04
CA ARG A 3 -25.53 -12.76 63.60
C ARG A 3 -24.26 -12.30 62.83
N ARG A 4 -24.22 -12.12 61.49
CA ARG A 4 -24.73 -11.00 60.64
C ARG A 4 -24.20 -9.63 61.14
N PHE A 5 -23.56 -8.72 60.40
CA PHE A 5 -23.53 -8.36 58.96
C PHE A 5 -22.51 -7.18 58.75
N HIS A 6 -22.22 -6.82 57.47
CA HIS A 6 -21.50 -5.62 56.92
C HIS A 6 -19.96 -5.78 56.80
N SER A 7 -19.25 -5.37 55.72
CA SER A 7 -19.52 -4.35 54.71
C SER A 7 -18.50 -4.45 53.55
N LEU A 8 -18.96 -4.23 52.32
CA LEU A 8 -18.27 -3.71 51.11
C LEU A 8 -16.85 -4.23 50.74
N SER A 9 -16.69 -5.02 49.68
CA SER A 9 -16.57 -4.60 48.26
C SER A 9 -15.33 -3.76 47.94
N ALA A 10 -14.38 -4.36 47.23
CA ALA A 10 -13.65 -3.71 46.13
C ALA A 10 -12.91 -4.76 45.30
N LEU A 11 -13.60 -5.22 44.26
CA LEU A 11 -13.11 -6.01 43.15
C LEU A 11 -12.05 -5.18 42.39
N LEU A 12 -10.76 -5.50 42.54
CA LEU A 12 -9.68 -4.81 41.82
C LEU A 12 -9.54 -5.42 40.41
N LEU A 13 -10.31 -4.87 39.47
CA LEU A 13 -10.26 -5.19 38.04
C LEU A 13 -9.00 -4.54 37.43
N CYS A 14 -7.93 -5.31 37.22
CA CYS A 14 -6.78 -4.88 36.40
C CYS A 14 -7.17 -4.95 34.92
N LEU A 15 -7.80 -3.88 34.43
CA LEU A 15 -7.99 -3.62 33.01
C LEU A 15 -6.65 -3.16 32.42
N VAL A 16 -5.90 -4.11 31.85
CA VAL A 16 -4.77 -3.79 30.96
C VAL A 16 -5.35 -3.23 29.66
N GLY A 17 -5.24 -1.92 29.50
CA GLY A 17 -5.64 -1.20 28.30
C GLY A 17 -4.75 -1.59 27.12
N LEU A 18 -5.33 -2.28 26.15
CA LEU A 18 -4.75 -2.41 24.81
C LEU A 18 -4.87 -1.05 24.12
N THR A 19 -3.76 -0.31 24.07
CA THR A 19 -3.66 0.91 23.27
C THR A 19 -3.54 0.48 21.80
N SER A 20 -4.65 0.48 21.08
CA SER A 20 -4.64 0.38 19.62
C SER A 20 -4.17 1.72 19.04
N CYS A 21 -2.96 1.75 18.49
CA CYS A 21 -2.55 2.83 17.61
C CYS A 21 -3.34 2.65 16.30
N ALA A 22 -4.32 3.51 16.06
CA ALA A 22 -4.98 3.60 14.78
C ALA A 22 -3.97 4.16 13.76
N GLU A 23 -3.38 3.29 12.95
CA GLU A 23 -2.60 3.68 11.78
C GLU A 23 -3.55 4.40 10.81
N LYS A 24 -3.41 5.72 10.69
CA LYS A 24 -4.14 6.48 9.67
C LYS A 24 -3.55 6.11 8.31
N GLY A 25 -4.32 5.39 7.51
CA GLY A 25 -3.99 5.14 6.10
C GLY A 25 -3.81 6.47 5.37
N VAL A 26 -2.67 6.63 4.71
CA VAL A 26 -2.38 7.81 3.89
C VAL A 26 -3.23 7.71 2.62
N LYS A 27 -4.14 8.65 2.43
CA LYS A 27 -4.98 8.70 1.22
C LYS A 27 -4.13 9.11 0.02
N PRO A 28 -4.38 8.55 -1.19
CA PRO A 28 -3.69 8.96 -2.41
C PRO A 28 -3.78 10.45 -2.74
N THR A 29 -4.77 11.16 -2.19
CA THR A 29 -5.01 12.60 -2.42
C THR A 29 -4.01 13.54 -1.73
N ASP A 30 -3.15 13.03 -0.82
CA ASP A 30 -2.15 13.83 -0.10
C ASP A 30 -0.73 13.68 -0.68
N VAL A 31 -0.61 13.20 -1.92
CA VAL A 31 0.68 12.82 -2.52
C VAL A 31 1.01 13.68 -3.72
N ASP A 32 2.22 14.25 -3.70
CA ASP A 32 2.85 14.89 -4.86
C ASP A 32 3.32 13.77 -5.81
N GLY A 33 2.41 13.30 -6.67
CA GLY A 33 2.62 12.13 -7.55
C GLY A 33 1.36 11.72 -8.32
N GLY A 34 1.52 10.81 -9.28
CA GLY A 34 0.42 10.28 -10.11
C GLY A 34 0.19 8.79 -9.90
N VAL A 35 -1.07 8.35 -9.90
CA VAL A 35 -1.42 6.93 -9.98
C VAL A 35 -0.85 6.39 -11.30
N GLU A 36 0.01 5.39 -11.20
CA GLU A 36 0.74 4.89 -12.37
C GLU A 36 -0.10 3.86 -13.13
N GLY A 37 -0.12 3.96 -14.47
CA GLY A 37 -0.64 2.89 -15.32
C GLY A 37 0.35 1.73 -15.40
N LEU A 38 -0.11 0.52 -15.13
CA LEU A 38 0.72 -0.68 -15.10
C LEU A 38 0.44 -1.56 -16.33
N ALA A 39 1.48 -2.04 -17.00
CA ALA A 39 1.31 -3.07 -18.03
C ALA A 39 1.05 -4.45 -17.39
N SER A 40 1.67 -4.70 -16.23
CA SER A 40 1.51 -5.95 -15.48
C SER A 40 1.95 -5.78 -14.03
N TRP A 41 1.53 -6.71 -13.17
CA TRP A 41 2.05 -6.87 -11.83
C TRP A 41 1.99 -8.32 -11.36
N GLU A 42 2.81 -8.64 -10.38
CA GLU A 42 2.86 -9.91 -9.67
C GLU A 42 3.13 -9.66 -8.19
N VAL A 43 2.36 -10.32 -7.33
CA VAL A 43 2.54 -10.26 -5.87
C VAL A 43 3.28 -11.51 -5.43
N GLN A 44 4.44 -11.31 -4.83
CA GLN A 44 5.25 -12.35 -4.20
C GLN A 44 5.09 -12.27 -2.66
N GLN A 45 5.80 -13.15 -1.94
CA GLN A 45 5.66 -13.25 -0.48
C GLN A 45 6.02 -11.94 0.26
N ASP A 46 7.03 -11.21 -0.21
CA ASP A 46 7.59 -10.03 0.44
C ASP A 46 7.73 -8.82 -0.50
N SER A 47 7.29 -8.95 -1.75
CA SER A 47 7.48 -7.95 -2.78
C SER A 47 6.37 -7.94 -3.82
N ILE A 48 6.24 -6.81 -4.50
CA ILE A 48 5.37 -6.63 -5.66
C ILE A 48 6.28 -6.23 -6.82
N SER A 49 6.31 -7.05 -7.86
CA SER A 49 6.95 -6.71 -9.12
C SER A 49 5.89 -6.16 -10.07
N PHE A 50 6.19 -5.08 -10.77
CA PHE A 50 5.26 -4.46 -11.72
C PHE A 50 6.00 -3.84 -12.90
N THR A 51 5.29 -3.67 -14.00
CA THR A 51 5.83 -3.07 -15.22
C THR A 51 5.13 -1.74 -15.46
N ALA A 52 5.90 -0.65 -15.55
CA ALA A 52 5.40 0.69 -15.79
C ALA A 52 6.22 1.39 -16.87
N ARG A 53 5.68 2.47 -17.45
CA ARG A 53 6.36 3.22 -18.51
C ARG A 53 7.53 4.01 -17.91
N SER A 54 8.68 3.98 -18.58
CA SER A 54 9.89 4.65 -18.15
C SER A 54 10.53 5.37 -19.33
N THR A 55 11.12 6.53 -19.04
CA THR A 55 12.03 7.22 -19.96
C THR A 55 13.49 7.07 -19.53
N GLY A 56 13.77 6.25 -18.50
CA GLY A 56 15.11 5.80 -18.11
C GLY A 56 15.68 6.40 -16.83
N CYS A 57 14.97 7.31 -16.15
CA CYS A 57 15.40 7.87 -14.86
C CYS A 57 14.67 7.22 -13.68
N SER A 58 13.62 6.43 -13.94
CA SER A 58 12.88 5.73 -12.90
C SER A 58 13.69 4.61 -12.25
N SER A 59 13.53 4.48 -10.94
CA SER A 59 14.02 3.35 -10.13
C SER A 59 12.92 2.92 -9.15
N ASP A 60 13.10 1.80 -8.45
CA ASP A 60 12.14 1.33 -7.43
C ASP A 60 11.77 2.42 -6.42
N ALA A 61 12.75 3.23 -5.98
CA ALA A 61 12.56 4.35 -5.06
C ALA A 61 11.79 5.56 -5.66
N SER A 62 11.34 5.45 -6.91
CA SER A 62 10.46 6.41 -7.59
C SER A 62 8.98 6.09 -7.36
N PHE A 63 8.69 4.93 -6.78
CA PHE A 63 7.34 4.43 -6.54
C PHE A 63 7.11 4.16 -5.06
N LYS A 64 5.84 4.18 -4.64
CA LYS A 64 5.40 3.82 -3.29
C LYS A 64 4.07 3.09 -3.34
N ILE A 65 3.86 2.22 -2.36
CA ILE A 65 2.58 1.56 -2.09
C ILE A 65 1.73 2.49 -1.21
N TYR A 66 0.49 2.70 -1.60
CA TYR A 66 -0.55 3.38 -0.84
C TYR A 66 -1.65 2.41 -0.52
N ILE A 67 -2.10 2.38 0.74
CA ILE A 67 -3.19 1.51 1.18
C ILE A 67 -4.49 2.32 1.09
N ASP A 68 -5.35 1.94 0.16
CA ASP A 68 -6.64 2.60 -0.07
C ASP A 68 -7.68 2.14 0.94
N LYS A 69 -7.69 0.83 1.20
CA LYS A 69 -8.58 0.17 2.15
C LYS A 69 -7.89 -1.02 2.79
N ALA A 70 -8.09 -1.18 4.09
CA ALA A 70 -7.60 -2.33 4.84
C ALA A 70 -8.77 -3.06 5.51
N ASP A 71 -9.14 -4.22 4.97
CA ASP A 71 -10.01 -5.18 5.63
C ASP A 71 -9.16 -6.25 6.37
N LYS A 72 -9.80 -7.16 7.11
CA LYS A 72 -9.08 -8.13 7.96
C LYS A 72 -8.11 -9.01 7.18
N ASN A 73 -8.48 -9.42 5.96
CA ASN A 73 -7.71 -10.36 5.14
C ASN A 73 -7.30 -9.81 3.77
N VAL A 74 -7.93 -8.72 3.32
CA VAL A 74 -7.72 -8.15 1.98
C VAL A 74 -7.29 -6.69 2.14
N ILE A 75 -6.24 -6.31 1.44
CA ILE A 75 -5.74 -4.95 1.36
C ILE A 75 -5.87 -4.46 -0.07
N ASP A 76 -6.66 -3.40 -0.27
CA ASP A 76 -6.71 -2.68 -1.53
C ASP A 76 -5.60 -1.63 -1.51
N LEU A 77 -4.76 -1.64 -2.54
CA LEU A 77 -3.60 -0.75 -2.63
C LEU A 77 -3.41 -0.16 -4.03
N THR A 78 -2.69 0.94 -4.08
CA THR A 78 -2.29 1.64 -5.30
C THR A 78 -0.78 1.89 -5.29
N ILE A 79 -0.14 1.68 -6.44
CA ILE A 79 1.25 2.06 -6.70
C ILE A 79 1.26 3.46 -7.30
N VAL A 80 1.95 4.39 -6.64
CA VAL A 80 2.03 5.79 -7.08
C VAL A 80 3.47 6.10 -7.43
N ARG A 81 3.68 6.74 -8.58
CA ARG A 81 4.96 7.35 -8.93
C ARG A 81 5.11 8.67 -8.19
N VAL A 82 6.02 8.70 -7.22
CA VAL A 82 6.31 9.86 -6.38
C VAL A 82 7.56 10.63 -6.84
N LYS A 83 8.31 10.09 -7.79
CA LYS A 83 9.39 10.82 -8.49
C LYS A 83 9.13 10.78 -10.00
N PRO A 84 9.00 11.94 -10.65
CA PRO A 84 8.82 12.00 -12.10
C PRO A 84 10.03 11.43 -12.84
N ASP A 85 9.76 10.80 -14.00
CA ASP A 85 10.82 10.34 -14.91
C ASP A 85 11.17 11.47 -15.89
N PHE A 86 12.31 12.11 -15.68
CA PHE A 86 12.74 13.27 -16.49
C PHE A 86 13.77 12.93 -17.57
N CYS A 87 14.08 11.66 -17.76
CA CYS A 87 14.99 11.27 -18.83
C CYS A 87 14.34 11.51 -20.20
N ARG A 88 15.17 11.71 -21.23
CA ARG A 88 14.70 12.02 -22.61
C ARG A 88 14.77 10.83 -23.56
N ARG A 89 14.89 9.61 -23.04
CA ARG A 89 14.86 8.40 -23.87
C ARG A 89 13.45 8.19 -24.40
N MET A 90 13.33 7.52 -25.54
CA MET A 90 12.03 7.01 -25.99
C MET A 90 11.40 6.15 -24.88
N PRO A 91 10.12 6.37 -24.53
CA PRO A 91 9.45 5.60 -23.50
C PRO A 91 9.49 4.09 -23.78
N PHE A 92 9.67 3.30 -22.74
CA PHE A 92 9.69 1.84 -22.80
C PHE A 92 9.10 1.25 -21.52
N TRP A 93 8.65 0.00 -21.59
CA TRP A 93 8.24 -0.75 -20.41
C TRP A 93 9.45 -1.18 -19.60
N GLN A 94 9.42 -0.87 -18.31
CA GLN A 94 10.46 -1.26 -17.37
C GLN A 94 9.81 -1.92 -16.16
N SER A 95 10.43 -3.00 -15.69
CA SER A 95 10.01 -3.68 -14.46
C SER A 95 10.66 -3.03 -13.24
N PHE A 96 9.87 -2.90 -12.18
CA PHE A 96 10.24 -2.37 -10.88
C PHE A 96 9.76 -3.31 -9.78
N THR A 97 10.37 -3.22 -8.60
CA THR A 97 10.00 -4.05 -7.46
C THR A 97 9.89 -3.22 -6.19
N LEU A 98 8.78 -3.36 -5.47
CA LEU A 98 8.57 -2.75 -4.16
C LEU A 98 8.45 -3.82 -3.09
N THR A 99 9.16 -3.65 -1.97
CA THR A 99 9.00 -4.50 -0.79
C THR A 99 7.64 -4.25 -0.14
N ILE A 100 6.94 -5.31 0.22
CA ILE A 100 5.68 -5.28 0.95
C ILE A 100 5.97 -4.90 2.42
N PRO A 101 5.37 -3.81 2.94
CA PRO A 101 5.49 -3.44 4.34
C PRO A 101 5.01 -4.55 5.28
N GLU A 102 5.67 -4.70 6.43
CA GLU A 102 5.31 -5.69 7.45
C GLU A 102 3.84 -5.65 7.89
N SER A 103 3.24 -4.45 7.94
CA SER A 103 1.84 -4.24 8.35
C SER A 103 0.79 -4.90 7.43
N ILE A 104 1.18 -5.24 6.20
CA ILE A 104 0.32 -5.86 5.19
C ILE A 104 0.87 -7.19 4.66
N ARG A 105 1.99 -7.68 5.18
CA ARG A 105 2.56 -8.98 4.78
C ARG A 105 1.60 -10.13 5.15
N GLY A 106 1.50 -11.11 4.25
CA GLY A 106 0.67 -12.31 4.44
C GLY A 106 -0.83 -12.08 4.27
N LYS A 107 -1.26 -10.86 3.92
CA LYS A 107 -2.64 -10.55 3.52
C LYS A 107 -2.79 -10.72 2.02
N GLU A 108 -4.02 -10.95 1.56
CA GLU A 108 -4.35 -10.88 0.14
C GLU A 108 -4.26 -9.41 -0.31
N LEU A 109 -3.49 -9.15 -1.37
CA LEU A 109 -3.29 -7.81 -1.89
C LEU A 109 -4.05 -7.64 -3.22
N LYS A 110 -4.82 -6.56 -3.32
CA LYS A 110 -5.51 -6.14 -4.56
C LYS A 110 -4.93 -4.82 -5.04
N ILE A 111 -4.31 -4.85 -6.21
CA ILE A 111 -3.72 -3.66 -6.84
C ILE A 111 -4.79 -3.01 -7.72
N SER A 112 -5.09 -1.74 -7.44
CA SER A 112 -6.18 -1.00 -8.12
C SER A 112 -5.69 -0.07 -9.23
N ASN A 113 -4.38 -0.08 -9.52
CA ASN A 113 -3.81 0.64 -10.66
C ASN A 113 -4.48 0.26 -11.98
N PRO A 114 -4.71 1.22 -12.89
CA PRO A 114 -5.24 0.91 -14.20
C PRO A 114 -4.23 0.07 -15.00
N ILE A 115 -4.74 -0.94 -15.72
CA ILE A 115 -3.97 -1.66 -16.72
C ILE A 115 -3.86 -0.79 -17.98
N VAL A 116 -2.64 -0.64 -18.50
CA VAL A 116 -2.38 0.08 -19.76
C VAL A 116 -1.70 -0.88 -20.73
N GLU A 117 -2.33 -1.09 -21.88
CA GLU A 117 -1.78 -1.86 -22.99
C GLU A 117 -0.92 -0.94 -23.89
N ASP A 118 -0.05 -1.53 -24.72
CA ASP A 118 0.69 -0.76 -25.72
C ASP A 118 -0.29 -0.20 -26.76
N ASP A 119 -0.59 1.10 -26.67
CA ASP A 119 -1.08 1.84 -27.83
C ASP A 119 0.07 1.94 -28.86
N GLU A 120 -0.26 1.57 -30.10
CA GLU A 120 0.56 1.63 -31.31
C GLU A 120 1.59 2.78 -31.35
N PRO A 121 2.72 2.60 -32.06
CA PRO A 121 3.70 3.66 -32.26
C PRO A 121 3.00 4.90 -32.79
N ILE A 122 3.13 6.02 -32.05
CA ILE A 122 2.69 7.35 -32.49
C ILE A 122 3.31 7.60 -33.86
N ASN A 123 2.49 7.48 -34.90
CA ASN A 123 2.83 7.87 -36.25
C ASN A 123 3.09 9.38 -36.23
N ARG A 124 4.35 9.78 -36.10
CA ARG A 124 4.78 11.15 -36.40
C ARG A 124 4.77 11.28 -37.92
N SER A 125 3.66 11.77 -38.45
CA SER A 125 3.57 12.38 -39.77
C SER A 125 4.37 13.69 -39.84
#